data_AF-A0A952UQQ3-F1
#
_entry.id   AF-A0A952UQQ3-F1
#
_cell.length_a   1.000
_cell.length_b   1.000
_cell.length_c   1.000
_cell.angle_alpha   90.00
_cell.angle_beta   90.00
_cell.angle_gamma   90.00
#
_symmetry.space_group_name_H-M   'P 1'
#
loop_
_entity.id
_entity.type
_entity.pdbx_description
1 polymer ?
#
loop_
_entity_poly.entity_id
_entity_poly.type
_entity_poly.pdbx_seq_one_letter_code
_entity_poly.pdbx_strand_id
1 'polypeptide(L)'
;MSDYQPRPEHKFTFGLWTVGWAGQDPFGGPTRKPLDPHYTLGKLAEIGAYGTCLHDNDLVPITATASERDKIVRDFKRALDDNGLVCAMTTANLAYDPAFKEGSLTSADARVRAYALSKVLQTMDMGAELGAKVYVFWGGREGSEVDAAGNHVDAFRRLRDAYNYVADYADANG
;
A
#
# COMPACT_ATOMS: atom_id res chain seq x y z
N MET A 1 -38.14 -11.17 -3.14
CA MET A 1 -36.71 -11.25 -3.49
C MET A 1 -35.98 -10.32 -2.53
N SER A 2 -34.92 -10.79 -1.89
CA SER A 2 -34.03 -9.94 -1.11
C SER A 2 -33.29 -8.99 -2.06
N ASP A 3 -33.20 -7.71 -1.67
CA ASP A 3 -32.43 -6.69 -2.37
C ASP A 3 -30.94 -6.85 -2.00
N TYR A 4 -30.12 -7.20 -2.99
CA TYR A 4 -28.68 -7.41 -2.83
C TYR A 4 -27.85 -6.22 -3.34
N GLN A 5 -28.47 -5.05 -3.54
CA GLN A 5 -27.75 -3.88 -4.03
C GLN A 5 -26.75 -3.37 -2.96
N PRO A 6 -25.45 -3.27 -3.28
CA PRO A 6 -24.45 -2.76 -2.35
C PRO A 6 -24.69 -1.28 -2.05
N ARG A 7 -24.42 -0.89 -0.80
CA ARG A 7 -24.52 0.49 -0.32
C ARG A 7 -23.26 0.86 0.45
N PRO A 8 -22.86 2.14 0.47
CA PRO A 8 -21.67 2.57 1.22
C PRO A 8 -21.69 2.21 2.71
N GLU A 9 -22.87 2.12 3.33
CA GLU A 9 -23.03 1.67 4.72
C GLU A 9 -22.58 0.22 4.98
N HIS A 10 -22.47 -0.60 3.93
CA HIS A 10 -21.92 -1.97 4.00
C HIS A 10 -20.39 -2.00 4.05
N LYS A 11 -19.73 -0.85 3.81
CA LYS A 11 -18.28 -0.68 3.92
C LYS A 11 -17.44 -1.59 3.02
N PHE A 12 -17.94 -1.93 1.83
CA PHE A 12 -17.12 -2.62 0.83
C PHE A 12 -16.04 -1.70 0.27
N THR A 13 -14.79 -2.15 0.32
CA THR A 13 -13.62 -1.40 -0.16
C THR A 13 -12.78 -2.24 -1.10
N PHE A 14 -12.16 -1.61 -2.10
CA PHE A 14 -11.31 -2.29 -3.07
C PHE A 14 -9.94 -1.62 -3.17
N GLY A 15 -8.87 -2.43 -3.10
CA GLY A 15 -7.53 -1.95 -3.37
C GLY A 15 -7.38 -1.51 -4.83
N LEU A 16 -6.65 -0.43 -5.12
CA LEU A 16 -6.36 -0.02 -6.50
C LEU A 16 -5.74 -1.16 -7.31
N TRP A 17 -4.86 -1.94 -6.68
CA TRP A 17 -4.21 -3.11 -7.29
C TRP A 17 -5.15 -4.25 -7.64
N THR A 18 -6.39 -4.32 -7.11
CA THR A 18 -7.29 -5.46 -7.37
C THR A 18 -7.91 -5.33 -8.75
N VAL A 19 -8.75 -4.33 -8.96
CA VAL A 19 -9.38 -4.02 -10.25
C VAL A 19 -8.35 -3.49 -11.26
N GLY A 20 -7.26 -2.89 -10.78
CA GLY A 20 -6.16 -2.37 -11.60
C GLY A 20 -5.15 -3.42 -12.04
N TRP A 21 -5.21 -4.66 -11.57
CA TRP A 21 -4.25 -5.70 -11.98
C TRP A 21 -4.35 -5.95 -13.49
N ALA A 22 -3.23 -5.80 -14.19
CA ALA A 22 -3.16 -5.91 -15.64
C ALA A 22 -3.14 -7.36 -16.17
N GLY A 23 -3.13 -8.36 -15.27
CA GLY A 23 -3.24 -9.77 -15.65
C GLY A 23 -1.91 -10.47 -15.88
N GLN A 24 -0.79 -9.82 -15.60
CA GLN A 24 0.54 -10.42 -15.68
C GLN A 24 0.76 -11.41 -14.52
N ASP A 25 1.42 -12.52 -14.84
CA ASP A 25 1.73 -13.61 -13.91
C ASP A 25 3.16 -14.15 -14.18
N PRO A 26 3.65 -15.17 -13.44
CA PRO A 26 5.00 -15.69 -13.63
C PRO A 26 5.30 -16.28 -15.03
N PHE A 27 4.27 -16.59 -15.83
CA PHE A 27 4.38 -17.26 -17.13
C PHE A 27 3.85 -16.43 -18.30
N GLY A 28 3.30 -15.23 -18.04
CA GLY A 28 2.67 -14.40 -19.07
C GLY A 28 2.72 -12.89 -18.78
N GLY A 29 2.85 -12.11 -19.87
CA GLY A 29 2.77 -10.65 -19.82
C GLY A 29 1.35 -10.13 -19.56
N PRO A 30 1.19 -8.80 -19.36
CA PRO A 30 -0.11 -8.20 -19.09
C PRO A 30 -1.08 -8.40 -20.26
N THR A 31 -2.35 -8.64 -19.92
CA THR A 31 -3.46 -8.82 -20.89
C THR A 31 -4.44 -7.65 -20.89
N ARG A 32 -4.31 -6.72 -19.94
CA ARG A 32 -5.08 -5.48 -19.83
C ARG A 32 -4.14 -4.29 -19.79
N LYS A 33 -4.65 -3.12 -20.16
CA LYS A 33 -3.93 -1.85 -19.97
C LYS A 33 -4.00 -1.45 -18.49
N PRO A 34 -2.97 -0.81 -17.94
CA PRO A 34 -3.04 -0.20 -16.61
C PRO A 34 -4.23 0.77 -16.54
N LEU A 35 -4.94 0.74 -15.42
CA LEU A 35 -6.04 1.68 -15.16
C LEU A 35 -5.51 2.93 -14.48
N ASP A 36 -6.05 4.09 -14.88
CA ASP A 36 -5.84 5.34 -14.17
C ASP A 36 -6.59 5.32 -12.82
N PRO A 37 -5.91 5.60 -11.69
CA PRO A 37 -6.54 5.63 -10.37
C PRO A 37 -7.79 6.53 -10.31
N HIS A 38 -7.82 7.67 -11.00
CA HIS A 38 -8.98 8.56 -11.00
C HIS A 38 -10.19 7.93 -11.69
N TYR A 39 -9.98 7.29 -12.84
CA TYR A 39 -11.00 6.49 -13.51
C TYR A 39 -11.52 5.37 -12.61
N THR A 40 -10.62 4.67 -11.90
CA THR A 40 -10.99 3.59 -10.98
C THR A 40 -11.90 4.08 -9.86
N LEU A 41 -11.63 5.24 -9.25
CA LEU A 41 -12.50 5.81 -8.20
C LEU A 41 -13.93 6.04 -8.69
N GLY A 42 -14.09 6.64 -9.88
CA GLY A 42 -15.42 6.84 -10.47
C GLY A 42 -16.18 5.53 -10.65
N LYS A 43 -15.49 4.48 -11.10
CA LYS A 43 -16.11 3.15 -11.25
C LYS A 43 -16.44 2.47 -9.93
N LEU A 44 -15.61 2.64 -8.90
CA LEU A 44 -15.92 2.13 -7.56
C LEU A 44 -17.15 2.82 -6.96
N ALA A 45 -17.29 4.14 -7.16
CA ALA A 45 -18.46 4.88 -6.71
C ALA A 45 -19.74 4.44 -7.44
N GLU A 46 -19.68 4.27 -8.77
CA GLU A 46 -20.81 3.79 -9.58
C GLU A 46 -21.36 2.43 -9.09
N ILE A 47 -20.50 1.53 -8.58
CA ILE A 47 -20.90 0.20 -8.08
C ILE A 47 -21.26 0.19 -6.59
N GLY A 48 -21.32 1.35 -5.93
CA GLY A 48 -21.73 1.48 -4.53
C GLY A 48 -20.66 1.11 -3.50
N ALA A 49 -19.38 1.14 -3.88
CA ALA A 49 -18.29 0.95 -2.92
C ALA A 49 -18.25 2.09 -1.89
N TYR A 50 -17.76 1.78 -0.69
CA TYR A 50 -17.54 2.75 0.38
C TYR A 50 -16.22 3.51 0.21
N GLY A 51 -15.21 2.84 -0.35
CA GLY A 51 -13.87 3.42 -0.44
C GLY A 51 -12.88 2.55 -1.19
N THR A 52 -11.63 3.00 -1.17
CA THR A 52 -10.50 2.31 -1.76
C THR A 52 -9.39 2.08 -0.75
N CYS A 53 -8.46 1.19 -1.10
CA CYS A 53 -7.19 0.99 -0.42
C CYS A 53 -6.06 1.13 -1.44
N LEU A 54 -4.84 1.41 -1.00
CA LEU A 54 -3.72 1.53 -1.93
C LEU A 54 -2.38 1.17 -1.28
N HIS A 55 -1.47 0.63 -2.10
CA HIS A 55 -0.05 0.75 -1.82
C HIS A 55 0.45 2.15 -2.20
N ASP A 56 1.54 2.60 -1.59
CA ASP A 56 2.26 3.79 -2.03
C ASP A 56 2.51 3.80 -3.55
N ASN A 57 3.07 2.72 -4.09
CA ASN A 57 3.42 2.63 -5.50
C ASN A 57 2.25 2.27 -6.44
N ASP A 58 1.05 2.01 -5.91
CA ASP A 58 -0.16 1.95 -6.75
C ASP A 58 -0.59 3.36 -7.20
N LEU A 59 -0.27 4.38 -6.39
CA LEU A 59 -0.66 5.76 -6.64
C LEU A 59 0.53 6.62 -7.09
N VAL A 60 1.65 6.56 -6.37
CA VAL A 60 2.83 7.40 -6.58
C VAL A 60 3.98 6.55 -7.14
N PRO A 61 4.41 6.78 -8.40
CA PRO A 61 5.55 6.07 -8.96
C PRO A 61 6.80 6.25 -8.10
N ILE A 62 7.59 5.19 -7.92
CA ILE A 62 8.82 5.23 -7.11
C ILE A 62 9.86 6.27 -7.60
N THR A 63 9.78 6.65 -8.87
CA THR A 63 10.65 7.65 -9.52
C THR A 63 10.11 9.07 -9.44
N ALA A 64 8.93 9.28 -8.86
CA ALA A 64 8.33 10.60 -8.76
C ALA A 64 9.19 11.51 -7.88
N THR A 65 9.38 12.74 -8.33
CA THR A 65 9.92 13.81 -7.49
C THR A 65 8.92 14.17 -6.38
N ALA A 66 9.39 14.84 -5.33
CA ALA A 66 8.50 15.31 -4.25
C ALA A 66 7.35 16.18 -4.77
N SER A 67 7.62 17.08 -5.72
CA SER A 67 6.60 17.94 -6.33
C SER A 67 5.54 17.16 -7.12
N GLU A 68 5.96 16.14 -7.86
CA GLU A 68 5.05 15.24 -8.59
C GLU A 68 4.21 14.43 -7.62
N ARG A 69 4.83 13.85 -6.57
CA ARG A 69 4.14 13.14 -5.50
C ARG A 69 3.05 14.01 -4.88
N ASP A 70 3.38 15.24 -4.48
CA ASP A 70 2.40 16.12 -3.82
C ASP A 70 1.26 16.50 -4.74
N LYS A 71 1.53 16.67 -6.04
CA LYS A 71 0.47 16.88 -7.03
C LYS A 71 -0.45 15.68 -7.15
N ILE A 72 0.11 14.48 -7.31
CA ILE A 72 -0.65 13.23 -7.43
C ILE A 72 -1.54 13.01 -6.21
N VAL A 73 -0.98 13.15 -4.99
CA VAL A 73 -1.74 12.91 -3.75
C VAL A 73 -2.85 13.95 -3.58
N ARG A 74 -2.60 15.23 -3.85
CA ARG A 74 -3.66 16.27 -3.81
C ARG A 74 -4.78 16.00 -4.82
N ASP A 75 -4.41 15.63 -6.04
CA ASP A 75 -5.38 15.36 -7.09
C ASP A 75 -6.21 14.11 -6.76
N PHE A 76 -5.57 13.06 -6.24
CA PHE A 76 -6.26 11.84 -5.81
C PHE A 76 -7.20 12.09 -4.62
N LYS A 77 -6.78 12.90 -3.65
CA LYS A 77 -7.64 13.32 -2.53
C LYS A 77 -8.90 14.02 -3.01
N ARG A 78 -8.75 14.98 -3.94
CA ARG A 78 -9.90 15.65 -4.56
C ARG A 78 -10.82 14.64 -5.26
N ALA A 79 -10.26 13.66 -5.96
CA ALA A 79 -11.05 12.64 -6.63
C ALA A 79 -11.80 11.70 -5.66
N LEU A 80 -11.25 11.43 -4.46
CA LEU A 80 -11.98 10.75 -3.39
C LEU A 80 -13.20 11.59 -2.96
N ASP A 81 -13.00 12.87 -2.70
CA ASP A 81 -14.04 13.80 -2.27
C ASP A 81 -15.15 13.93 -3.34
N ASP A 82 -14.78 14.13 -4.61
CA ASP A 82 -15.70 14.28 -5.75
C ASP A 82 -16.59 13.03 -5.93
N ASN A 83 -16.11 11.85 -5.53
CA ASN A 83 -16.81 10.57 -5.65
C ASN A 83 -17.46 10.11 -4.33
N GLY A 84 -17.32 10.86 -3.24
CA GLY A 84 -17.83 10.48 -1.92
C GLY A 84 -17.22 9.19 -1.37
N LEU A 85 -15.98 8.87 -1.76
CA LEU A 85 -15.26 7.67 -1.35
C LEU A 85 -14.26 8.00 -0.25
N VAL A 86 -13.98 7.03 0.62
CA VAL A 86 -12.89 7.15 1.61
C VAL A 86 -11.64 6.39 1.16
N CYS A 87 -10.46 6.85 1.58
CA CYS A 87 -9.29 5.99 1.66
C CYS A 87 -9.38 5.19 2.95
N ALA A 88 -9.75 3.91 2.88
CA ALA A 88 -9.97 3.11 4.07
C ALA A 88 -8.66 2.62 4.71
N MET A 89 -7.66 2.32 3.87
CA MET A 89 -6.39 1.74 4.29
C MET A 89 -5.26 2.05 3.31
N THR A 90 -4.05 2.25 3.85
CA THR A 90 -2.81 2.29 3.07
C THR A 90 -1.79 1.23 3.56
N THR A 91 -0.85 0.88 2.69
CA THR A 91 0.24 -0.06 2.97
C THR A 91 1.46 0.28 2.12
N ALA A 92 2.69 0.12 2.62
CA ALA A 92 3.86 0.29 1.75
C ALA A 92 4.05 -0.93 0.85
N ASN A 93 4.46 -0.73 -0.40
CA ASN A 93 4.95 -1.81 -1.26
C ASN A 93 6.39 -2.14 -0.89
N LEU A 94 6.56 -3.18 -0.07
CA LEU A 94 7.85 -3.67 0.37
C LEU A 94 8.27 -4.96 -0.34
N ALA A 95 7.79 -5.18 -1.57
CA ALA A 95 7.95 -6.47 -2.26
C ALA A 95 8.47 -6.39 -3.70
N TYR A 96 8.12 -5.34 -4.46
CA TYR A 96 8.45 -5.28 -5.89
C TYR A 96 9.81 -4.67 -6.20
N ASP A 97 10.29 -3.72 -5.40
CA ASP A 97 11.64 -3.19 -5.57
C ASP A 97 12.67 -4.33 -5.39
N PRO A 98 13.58 -4.57 -6.37
CA PRO A 98 14.60 -5.62 -6.27
C PRO A 98 15.49 -5.52 -5.03
N ALA A 99 15.59 -4.34 -4.40
CA ALA A 99 16.26 -4.18 -3.11
C ALA A 99 15.67 -5.08 -2.01
N PHE A 100 14.36 -5.40 -2.08
CA PHE A 100 13.64 -6.20 -1.09
C PHE A 100 13.63 -7.72 -1.39
N LYS A 101 14.46 -8.18 -2.34
CA LYS A 101 14.53 -9.59 -2.75
C LYS A 101 14.82 -10.59 -1.61
N GLU A 102 15.48 -10.14 -0.54
CA GLU A 102 15.86 -10.94 0.64
C GLU A 102 15.28 -10.30 1.93
N GLY A 103 14.00 -9.94 1.88
CA GLY A 103 13.31 -9.25 2.97
C GLY A 103 13.46 -7.74 2.91
N SER A 104 12.55 -7.05 3.62
CA SER A 104 12.53 -5.58 3.70
C SER A 104 12.90 -5.13 5.10
N LEU A 105 12.01 -5.25 6.08
CA LEU A 105 12.25 -4.93 7.48
C LEU A 105 13.09 -6.00 8.18
N THR A 106 13.11 -7.24 7.67
CA THR A 106 13.93 -8.32 8.25
C THR A 106 15.26 -8.54 7.53
N SER A 107 15.51 -7.83 6.42
CA SER A 107 16.71 -7.96 5.58
C SER A 107 18.00 -7.97 6.40
N ALA A 108 18.97 -8.79 6.02
CA ALA A 108 20.29 -8.77 6.65
C ALA A 108 21.04 -7.45 6.40
N ASP A 109 20.84 -6.80 5.25
CA ASP A 109 21.43 -5.50 4.94
C ASP A 109 20.70 -4.37 5.67
N ALA A 110 21.42 -3.68 6.56
CA ALA A 110 20.87 -2.57 7.35
C ALA A 110 20.39 -1.39 6.49
N ARG A 111 20.98 -1.18 5.31
CA ARG A 111 20.57 -0.11 4.39
C ARG A 111 19.22 -0.42 3.75
N VAL A 112 18.98 -1.70 3.43
CA VAL A 112 17.67 -2.16 2.92
C VAL A 112 16.60 -1.98 3.99
N ARG A 113 16.89 -2.33 5.25
CA ARG A 113 15.96 -2.10 6.37
C ARG A 113 15.65 -0.62 6.58
N ALA A 114 16.67 0.25 6.54
CA ALA A 114 16.48 1.69 6.67
C ALA A 114 15.63 2.26 5.52
N TYR A 115 15.85 1.78 4.30
CA TYR A 115 15.05 2.14 3.14
C TYR A 115 13.58 1.69 3.28
N ALA A 116 13.35 0.44 3.67
CA ALA A 116 12.01 -0.10 3.93
C ALA A 116 11.27 0.69 5.00
N LEU A 117 11.94 0.99 6.13
CA LEU A 117 11.35 1.79 7.21
C LEU A 117 10.99 3.20 6.73
N SER A 118 11.89 3.88 5.99
CA SER A 118 11.59 5.19 5.41
C SER A 118 10.36 5.16 4.50
N LYS A 119 10.24 4.13 3.65
CA LYS A 119 9.05 3.91 2.82
C LYS A 119 7.77 3.73 3.64
N VAL A 120 7.85 2.98 4.75
CA VAL A 120 6.70 2.79 5.65
C VAL A 120 6.22 4.13 6.19
N LEU A 121 7.12 4.94 6.75
CA LEU A 121 6.77 6.24 7.35
C LEU A 121 6.18 7.20 6.32
N GLN A 122 6.79 7.31 5.14
CA GLN A 122 6.27 8.15 4.05
C GLN A 122 4.87 7.71 3.59
N THR A 123 4.61 6.40 3.59
CA THR A 123 3.29 5.85 3.26
C THR A 123 2.27 6.12 4.36
N MET A 124 2.70 6.16 5.64
CA MET A 124 1.83 6.56 6.75
C MET A 124 1.43 8.02 6.63
N ASP A 125 2.39 8.91 6.36
CA ASP A 125 2.12 10.34 6.17
C ASP A 125 1.15 10.55 5.01
N MET A 126 1.37 9.85 3.88
CA MET A 126 0.43 9.88 2.75
C MET A 126 -0.96 9.34 3.13
N GLY A 127 -1.02 8.26 3.92
CA GLY A 127 -2.27 7.72 4.43
C GLY A 127 -3.01 8.73 5.30
N ALA A 128 -2.31 9.42 6.18
CA ALA A 128 -2.87 10.48 7.02
C ALA A 128 -3.41 11.64 6.17
N GLU A 129 -2.67 12.08 5.14
CA GLU A 129 -3.13 13.10 4.18
C GLU A 129 -4.44 12.70 3.47
N LEU A 130 -4.57 11.41 3.12
CA LEU A 130 -5.75 10.83 2.46
C LEU A 130 -6.86 10.43 3.45
N GLY A 131 -6.64 10.58 4.75
CA GLY A 131 -7.61 10.27 5.80
C GLY A 131 -7.74 8.80 6.17
N ALA A 132 -6.80 7.95 5.76
CA ALA A 132 -6.78 6.53 6.11
C ALA A 132 -6.68 6.34 7.63
N LYS A 133 -7.44 5.36 8.15
CA LYS A 133 -7.48 5.01 9.58
C LYS A 133 -6.84 3.67 9.89
N VAL A 134 -6.44 2.94 8.87
CA VAL A 134 -5.81 1.64 8.98
C VAL A 134 -4.55 1.65 8.14
N TYR A 135 -3.44 1.21 8.73
CA TYR A 135 -2.22 0.89 8.01
C TYR A 135 -2.03 -0.63 8.04
N VAL A 136 -1.83 -1.24 6.88
CA VAL A 136 -1.58 -2.69 6.78
C VAL A 136 -0.11 -2.96 6.57
N PHE A 137 0.38 -4.01 7.22
CA PHE A 137 1.67 -4.61 6.92
C PHE A 137 1.45 -5.98 6.28
N TRP A 138 1.99 -6.15 5.08
CA TRP A 138 2.13 -7.47 4.47
C TRP A 138 3.61 -7.75 4.21
N GLY A 139 4.19 -8.62 5.04
CA GLY A 139 5.60 -9.04 4.93
C GLY A 139 5.84 -10.05 3.82
N GLY A 140 5.43 -9.76 2.58
CA GLY A 140 5.49 -10.73 1.47
C GLY A 140 6.90 -11.19 1.08
N ARG A 141 7.94 -10.44 1.47
CA ARG A 141 9.36 -10.80 1.29
C ARG A 141 10.05 -11.22 2.58
N GLU A 142 9.39 -11.10 3.73
CA GLU A 142 9.97 -11.45 5.02
C GLU A 142 9.92 -12.97 5.18
N GLY A 143 11.02 -13.64 4.84
CA GLY A 143 11.05 -15.10 4.85
C GLY A 143 12.37 -15.64 4.34
N SER A 144 12.36 -16.93 4.00
CA SER A 144 13.49 -17.60 3.41
C SER A 144 13.06 -18.88 2.70
N GLU A 145 13.76 -19.22 1.62
CA GLU A 145 13.71 -20.52 0.98
C GLU A 145 14.85 -21.45 1.44
N VAL A 146 15.78 -20.96 2.26
CA VAL A 146 16.98 -21.68 2.71
C VAL A 146 17.16 -21.50 4.21
N ASP A 147 16.95 -22.55 5.00
CA ASP A 147 17.01 -22.51 6.48
C ASP A 147 18.32 -21.93 7.04
N ALA A 148 19.42 -22.02 6.28
CA ALA A 148 20.72 -21.48 6.65
C ALA A 148 20.97 -20.01 6.23
N ALA A 149 20.02 -19.36 5.54
CA ALA A 149 20.19 -18.02 4.97
C ALA A 149 20.24 -16.89 6.02
N GLY A 150 19.88 -17.17 7.27
CA GLY A 150 19.96 -16.17 8.32
C GLY A 150 19.47 -16.67 9.67
N ASN A 151 19.62 -15.81 10.68
CA ASN A 151 19.12 -16.08 12.01
C ASN A 151 17.67 -15.59 12.13
N HIS A 152 16.72 -16.53 12.19
CA HIS A 152 15.29 -16.20 12.33
C HIS A 152 14.98 -15.44 13.62
N VAL A 153 15.72 -15.67 14.71
CA VAL A 153 15.55 -14.91 15.96
C VAL A 153 15.89 -13.44 15.75
N ASP A 154 16.95 -13.14 15.01
CA ASP A 154 17.33 -11.76 14.69
C ASP A 154 16.35 -11.13 13.69
N ALA A 155 15.80 -11.90 12.75
CA ALA A 155 14.73 -11.43 11.87
C ALA A 155 13.49 -10.99 12.66
N PHE A 156 13.02 -11.78 13.62
CA PHE A 156 11.89 -11.42 14.49
C PHE A 156 12.21 -10.21 15.37
N ARG A 157 13.43 -10.09 15.90
CA ARG A 157 13.85 -8.89 16.67
C ARG A 157 13.79 -7.64 15.81
N ARG A 158 14.32 -7.69 14.59
CA ARG A 158 14.28 -6.56 13.64
C ARG A 158 12.84 -6.16 13.30
N LEU A 159 11.97 -7.15 13.05
CA LEU A 159 10.56 -6.88 12.75
C LEU A 159 9.85 -6.21 13.92
N ARG A 160 10.05 -6.73 15.15
CA ARG A 160 9.53 -6.11 16.37
C ARG A 160 10.02 -4.67 16.52
N ASP A 161 11.32 -4.44 16.36
CA ASP A 161 11.91 -3.12 16.54
C ASP A 161 11.38 -2.13 15.50
N ALA A 162 11.18 -2.56 14.25
CA ALA A 162 10.55 -1.77 13.22
C ALA A 162 9.08 -1.42 13.54
N TYR A 163 8.28 -2.40 13.97
CA TYR A 163 6.88 -2.15 14.33
C TYR A 163 6.73 -1.26 15.55
N ASN A 164 7.56 -1.44 16.57
CA ASN A 164 7.60 -0.54 17.72
C ASN A 164 7.93 0.89 17.28
N TYR A 165 8.97 1.07 16.47
CA TYR A 165 9.34 2.39 15.95
C TYR A 165 8.21 3.04 15.16
N VAL A 166 7.53 2.27 14.32
CA VAL A 166 6.41 2.77 13.52
C VAL A 166 5.21 3.14 14.40
N ALA A 167 4.90 2.34 15.43
CA ALA A 167 3.85 2.67 16.40
C ALA A 167 4.20 3.94 17.18
N ASP A 168 5.43 4.07 17.67
CA ASP A 168 5.92 5.27 18.35
C ASP A 168 5.84 6.50 17.44
N TYR A 169 6.15 6.35 16.14
CA TYR A 169 6.01 7.42 15.16
C TYR A 169 4.54 7.83 14.97
N ALA A 170 3.62 6.87 14.88
CA ALA A 170 2.18 7.18 14.79
C ALA A 170 1.71 7.94 16.03
N ASP A 171 2.02 7.46 17.23
CA ASP A 171 1.64 8.09 18.49
C ASP A 171 2.18 9.53 18.60
N ALA A 172 3.37 9.79 18.06
CA ALA A 172 3.98 11.12 18.07
C ALA A 172 3.36 12.10 17.07
N ASN A 173 2.68 11.62 16.01
CA ASN A 173 2.18 12.46 14.91
C ASN A 173 0.65 12.51 14.78
N GLY A 174 -0.09 11.66 15.52
CA GLY A 174 -1.56 11.61 15.54
C GLY A 174 -2.17 10.85 14.37
#